data_AF-A0A3B0WRG4-F1
#
_entry.id   AF-A0A3B0WRG4-F1
#
_cell.length_a   1.000
_cell.length_b   1.000
_cell.length_c   1.000
_cell.angle_alpha   90.00
_cell.angle_beta   90.00
_cell.angle_gamma   90.00
#
_symmetry.space_group_name_H-M   'P 1'
#
loop_
_entity.id
_entity.type
_entity.pdbx_description
1 polymer ?
#
loop_
_entity_poly.entity_id
_entity_poly.type
_entity_poly.pdbx_seq_one_letter_code
_entity_poly.pdbx_strand_id
1 'polypeptide(L)'
;MKLLTLNPLLSESFKQKMLLNEWSISHQDAGQTHLVGWGYEITWQKGGSSVTLRYFDKQGIAEAFLEVTQEAVDEMQQLLSNLSATHD
;
A
#
# COMPACT_ATOMS: atom_id res chain seq x y z
N MET A 1 8.27 -10.13 7.96
CA MET A 1 7.51 -9.23 7.06
C MET A 1 6.98 -10.05 5.90
N LYS A 2 5.79 -9.75 5.39
CA LYS A 2 5.18 -10.44 4.26
C LYS A 2 4.90 -9.42 3.16
N LEU A 3 5.21 -9.79 1.92
CA LEU A 3 4.91 -8.98 0.75
C LEU A 3 3.57 -9.44 0.16
N LEU A 4 2.67 -8.50 -0.04
CA LEU A 4 1.36 -8.70 -0.66
C LEU A 4 1.31 -7.85 -1.94
N THR A 5 0.74 -8.40 -3.00
CA THR A 5 0.48 -7.65 -4.23
C THR A 5 -0.83 -6.88 -4.08
N LEU A 6 -0.80 -5.60 -4.46
CA LEU A 6 -1.97 -4.72 -4.47
C LEU A 6 -2.26 -4.34 -5.91
N ASN A 7 -3.53 -4.29 -6.29
CA ASN A 7 -3.89 -3.69 -7.58
C ASN A 7 -3.61 -2.18 -7.50
N PRO A 8 -2.79 -1.59 -8.39
CA PRO A 8 -2.48 -0.17 -8.40
C PRO A 8 -3.72 0.73 -8.39
N LEU A 9 -4.84 0.29 -9.00
CA LEU A 9 -6.11 1.03 -9.01
C LEU A 9 -6.77 1.13 -7.63
N LEU A 10 -6.46 0.19 -6.72
CA LEU A 10 -6.97 0.17 -5.36
C LEU A 10 -6.05 0.90 -4.38
N SER A 11 -4.90 1.42 -4.84
CA SER A 11 -3.92 2.11 -3.98
C SER A 11 -4.51 3.33 -3.28
N GLU A 12 -5.31 4.15 -3.96
CA GLU A 12 -5.98 5.29 -3.35
C GLU A 12 -7.02 4.87 -2.30
N SER A 13 -7.87 3.90 -2.63
CA SER A 13 -8.85 3.34 -1.70
C SER A 13 -8.18 2.71 -0.48
N PHE A 14 -7.02 2.08 -0.67
CA PHE A 14 -6.22 1.53 0.42
C PHE A 14 -5.71 2.65 1.35
N LYS A 15 -5.15 3.73 0.81
CA LYS A 15 -4.71 4.89 1.62
C LYS A 15 -5.85 5.46 2.47
N GLN A 16 -7.04 5.60 1.88
CA GLN A 16 -8.24 6.06 2.59
C GLN A 16 -8.61 5.10 3.72
N LYS A 17 -8.59 3.79 3.47
CA LYS A 17 -8.84 2.78 4.50
C LYS A 17 -7.80 2.81 5.63
N MET A 18 -6.52 3.00 5.32
CA MET A 18 -5.48 3.14 6.34
C MET A 18 -5.79 4.32 7.26
N LEU A 19 -6.15 5.48 6.70
CA LEU A 19 -6.56 6.65 7.47
C LEU A 19 -7.78 6.37 8.38
N LEU A 20 -8.80 5.68 7.85
CA LEU A 20 -9.99 5.30 8.61
C LEU A 20 -9.70 4.29 9.73
N ASN A 21 -8.66 3.46 9.57
CA ASN A 21 -8.23 2.48 10.56
C ASN A 21 -7.15 3.05 11.51
N GLU A 22 -7.02 4.37 11.60
CA GLU A 22 -6.09 5.06 12.50
C GLU A 22 -4.60 4.72 12.27
N TRP A 23 -4.27 4.28 11.06
CA TRP A 23 -2.87 4.07 10.68
C TRP A 23 -2.20 5.41 10.42
N SER A 24 -1.15 5.70 11.18
CA SER A 24 -0.42 6.96 11.06
C SER A 24 0.68 6.84 10.02
N ILE A 25 0.79 7.80 9.11
CA ILE A 25 1.89 7.86 8.14
C ILE A 25 3.18 8.16 8.90
N SER A 26 4.12 7.22 8.86
CA SER A 26 5.44 7.35 9.48
C SER A 26 6.48 7.81 8.46
N HIS A 27 6.38 7.32 7.23
CA HIS A 27 7.26 7.71 6.13
C HIS A 27 6.45 7.87 4.85
N GLN A 28 6.76 8.88 4.06
CA GLN A 28 6.21 9.03 2.72
C GLN A 28 7.27 9.65 1.83
N ASP A 29 7.61 8.92 0.78
CA ASP A 29 8.53 9.35 -0.26
C ASP A 29 7.82 9.29 -1.62
N ALA A 30 7.95 10.34 -2.41
CA ALA A 30 7.42 10.37 -3.76
C ALA A 30 8.54 10.90 -4.66
N GLY A 31 8.96 10.08 -5.62
CA GLY A 31 10.17 10.31 -6.36
C GLY A 31 10.06 9.85 -7.80
N GLN A 32 10.73 10.59 -8.68
CA GLN A 32 10.99 10.11 -10.02
C GLN A 32 12.06 9.02 -9.93
N THR A 33 11.71 7.79 -10.32
CA THR A 33 12.69 6.70 -10.31
C THR A 33 13.71 6.95 -11.43
N HIS A 34 14.96 6.54 -11.24
CA HIS A 34 16.02 6.67 -12.25
C HIS A 34 15.68 6.01 -13.61
N LEU A 35 14.68 5.13 -13.65
CA LEU A 35 14.08 4.59 -14.87
C LEU A 35 12.80 5.37 -15.14
N VAL A 36 12.66 5.95 -16.35
CA VAL A 36 11.48 6.64 -16.88
C VAL A 36 10.17 6.07 -16.31
N GLY A 37 9.69 6.68 -15.22
CA GLY A 37 8.64 6.12 -14.38
C GLY A 37 8.44 6.94 -13.11
N TRP A 38 7.23 6.90 -12.59
CA TRP A 38 6.81 7.62 -11.38
C TRP A 38 6.54 6.61 -10.29
N GLY A 39 7.07 6.84 -9.08
CA GLY A 39 6.83 5.95 -7.96
C GLY A 39 6.63 6.72 -6.67
N TYR A 40 5.98 6.09 -5.72
CA TYR A 40 5.92 6.58 -4.35
C TYR A 40 5.90 5.41 -3.38
N GLU A 41 6.47 5.64 -2.21
CA GLU A 41 6.46 4.74 -1.07
C GLU A 41 5.78 5.43 0.10
N ILE A 42 4.85 4.76 0.76
CA ILE A 42 4.21 5.26 1.98
C ILE A 42 4.27 4.16 3.03
N THR A 43 4.87 4.46 4.17
CA THR A 43 4.88 3.58 5.34
C THR A 43 3.93 4.13 6.41
N TRP A 44 3.03 3.28 6.86
CA TRP A 44 2.19 3.51 8.02
C TRP A 44 2.64 2.68 9.22
N GLN A 45 2.36 3.19 10.42
CA GLN A 45 2.59 2.50 11.68
C GLN A 45 1.37 2.59 12.59
N LYS A 46 1.11 1.49 13.30
CA LYS A 46 0.05 1.39 14.32
C LYS A 46 0.42 0.34 15.36
N GLY A 47 0.53 0.75 16.63
CA GLY A 47 0.70 -0.18 17.76
C GLY A 47 1.86 -1.18 17.66
N GLY A 48 2.98 -0.80 17.03
CA GLY A 48 4.14 -1.69 16.80
C GLY A 48 4.12 -2.41 15.45
N SER A 49 2.98 -2.43 14.76
CA SER A 49 2.88 -2.91 13.39
C SER A 49 3.26 -1.85 12.37
N SER A 50 3.78 -2.29 11.22
CA SER A 50 4.21 -1.41 10.13
C SER A 50 3.73 -1.96 8.78
N VAL A 51 3.29 -1.07 7.90
CA VAL A 51 2.78 -1.38 6.57
C VAL A 51 3.37 -0.40 5.57
N THR A 52 4.06 -0.89 4.55
CA THR A 52 4.68 -0.05 3.52
C THR A 52 4.05 -0.34 2.16
N LEU A 53 3.40 0.65 1.57
CA LEU A 53 2.93 0.64 0.19
C LEU A 53 4.02 1.18 -0.72
N ARG A 54 4.43 0.37 -1.70
CA ARG A 54 5.26 0.77 -2.83
C ARG A 54 4.41 0.77 -4.07
N TYR A 55 4.28 1.92 -4.71
CA TYR A 55 3.63 2.07 -6.00
C TYR A 55 4.66 2.52 -7.02
N PHE A 56 4.60 1.97 -8.21
CA PHE A 56 5.40 2.42 -9.34
C PHE A 56 4.65 2.27 -10.64
N ASP A 57 4.68 3.31 -11.46
CA ASP A 57 4.28 3.32 -12.86
C ASP A 57 5.52 3.40 -13.74
N LYS A 58 5.66 2.41 -14.63
CA LYS A 58 6.74 2.37 -15.61
C LYS A 58 6.14 2.30 -17.01
N GLN A 59 6.11 3.45 -17.69
CA GLN A 59 5.62 3.58 -19.07
C GLN A 59 4.19 3.02 -19.25
N GLY A 60 3.29 3.30 -18.30
CA GLY A 60 1.89 2.86 -18.34
C GLY A 60 1.64 1.47 -17.76
N ILE A 61 2.66 0.79 -17.24
CA ILE A 61 2.51 -0.40 -16.43
C ILE A 61 2.63 0.02 -14.96
N ALA A 62 1.48 0.14 -14.30
CA ALA A 62 1.40 0.42 -12.88
C ALA A 62 1.47 -0.89 -12.08
N GLU A 63 2.25 -0.90 -11.02
CA GLU A 63 2.35 -2.00 -10.08
C GLU A 63 2.34 -1.46 -8.65
N ALA A 64 1.75 -2.21 -7.73
CA ALA A 64 1.71 -1.84 -6.32
C ALA A 64 1.95 -3.05 -5.41
N PHE A 65 2.72 -2.83 -4.36
CA PHE A 65 3.13 -3.84 -3.40
C PHE A 65 2.98 -3.31 -1.99
N LEU A 66 2.54 -4.19 -1.10
CA LEU A 66 2.38 -3.92 0.31
C LEU A 66 3.33 -4.82 1.10
N GLU A 67 4.24 -4.22 1.85
CA GLU A 67 5.12 -4.91 2.77
C GLU A 67 4.58 -4.72 4.18
N VAL A 68 4.13 -5.81 4.81
CA VAL A 68 3.40 -5.75 6.08
C VAL A 68 4.13 -6.57 7.16
N THR A 69 4.09 -6.09 8.40
CA THR A 69 4.54 -6.89 9.56
C THR A 69 3.61 -8.07 9.78
N GLN A 70 4.12 -9.16 10.36
CA GLN A 70 3.36 -10.41 10.48
C GLN A 70 2.08 -10.26 11.31
N GLU A 71 2.12 -9.38 12.31
CA GLU A 71 0.98 -9.02 13.16
C GLU A 71 -0.13 -8.28 12.40
N ALA A 72 0.22 -7.53 11.36
CA ALA A 72 -0.73 -6.79 10.52
C ALA A 72 -1.19 -7.56 9.28
N VAL A 73 -0.59 -8.72 8.97
CA VAL A 73 -0.89 -9.49 7.74
C VAL A 73 -2.37 -9.82 7.63
N ASP A 74 -2.98 -10.30 8.72
CA ASP A 74 -4.38 -10.75 8.71
C ASP A 74 -5.31 -9.55 8.48
N GLU A 75 -5.11 -8.46 9.23
CA GLU A 75 -5.85 -7.20 9.07
C GLU A 75 -5.71 -6.65 7.64
N MET A 76 -4.49 -6.64 7.09
CA MET A 76 -4.22 -6.12 5.75
C MET A 76 -4.83 -7.01 4.66
N GLN A 77 -4.77 -8.34 4.79
CA GLN A 77 -5.42 -9.28 3.87
C GLN A 77 -6.95 -9.11 3.88
N GLN A 78 -7.54 -8.93 5.05
CA GLN A 78 -8.97 -8.62 5.18
C GLN A 78 -9.31 -7.29 4.50
N LEU A 79 -8.51 -6.25 4.73
CA LEU A 79 -8.68 -4.94 4.10
C LEU A 79 -8.62 -5.01 2.57
N LEU A 80 -7.63 -5.72 2.04
CA LEU A 80 -7.46 -5.93 0.61
C LEU A 80 -8.64 -6.70 0.01
N SER A 81 -9.09 -7.75 0.70
CA SER A 81 -10.23 -8.56 0.25
C SER A 81 -11.52 -7.73 0.19
N ASN A 82 -11.75 -6.86 1.18
CA ASN A 82 -12.87 -5.92 1.19
C ASN A 82 -12.79 -4.90 0.05
N LEU A 83 -11.59 -4.39 -0.25
CA LEU A 83 -11.35 -3.45 -1.34
C LEU A 83 -11.63 -4.08 -2.71
N SER A 84 -11.22 -5.34 -2.92
CA SER A 84 -11.53 -6.07 -4.15
C SER A 84 -13.02 -6.41 -4.28
N ALA A 85 -13.71 -6.66 -3.15
CA ALA A 85 -15.13 -7.04 -3.15
C ALA A 85 -16.09 -5.86 -3.42
N THR A 86 -15.62 -4.61 -3.32
CA THR A 86 -16.44 -3.41 -3.56
C THR A 86 -16.47 -3.00 -5.04
N HIS A 87 -15.89 -3.81 -5.94
CA HIS A 87 -15.76 -3.52 -7.38
C HIS A 87 -16.51 -4.50 -8.29
N ASP A 88 -17.56 -5.17 -7.78
CA ASP A 88 -18.51 -5.98 -8.58
C ASP A 88 -19.77 -5.17 -8.94
#